data_AF-C3MWD7-F1
#
_entry.id   AF-C3MWD7-F1
#
_cell.length_a   1.000
_cell.length_b   1.000
_cell.length_c   1.000
_cell.angle_alpha   90.00
_cell.angle_beta   90.00
_cell.angle_gamma   90.00
#
_symmetry.space_group_name_H-M   'P 1'
#
loop_
_entity.id
_entity.type
_entity.pdbx_description
1 polymer ?
#
loop_
_entity_poly.entity_id
_entity_poly.type
_entity_poly.pdbx_seq_one_letter_code
_entity_poly.pdbx_strand_id
1 'polypeptide(L)'
;MGVRVRIRLEAITGKSTERVALLNSGAESPEPSIVLSTEIAEELKLNELKAETTYSEEATTYVEVKLYKKAIKVHYWIMEKS
;
A
#
# COMPACT_ATOMS: atom_id res chain seq x y z
N MET A 1 20.01 -2.10 6.10
CA MET A 1 19.75 -0.67 6.41
C MET A 1 18.36 -0.32 5.89
N GLY A 2 17.46 0.16 6.73
CA GLY A 2 16.13 0.62 6.28
C GLY A 2 16.20 2.11 5.90
N VAL A 3 15.70 2.47 4.72
CA VAL A 3 15.61 3.86 4.29
C VAL A 3 14.22 4.39 4.67
N ARG A 4 14.16 5.54 5.34
CA ARG A 4 12.88 6.24 5.55
C ARG A 4 12.50 6.92 4.25
N VAL A 5 11.35 6.55 3.72
CA VAL A 5 10.76 7.17 2.53
C VAL A 5 9.45 7.81 2.91
N ARG A 6 9.23 9.02 2.43
CA ARG A 6 7.89 9.61 2.41
C ARG A 6 7.21 9.08 1.16
N ILE A 7 6.03 8.50 1.32
CA ILE A 7 5.18 7.99 0.25
C ILE A 7 3.91 8.83 0.17
N ARG A 8 3.49 9.15 -1.05
CA ARG A 8 2.17 9.70 -1.34
C ARG A 8 1.42 8.65 -2.15
N LEU A 9 0.28 8.23 -1.61
CA LEU A 9 -0.65 7.32 -2.26
C LEU A 9 -1.77 8.15 -2.86
N GLU A 10 -1.97 8.03 -4.17
CA GLU A 10 -3.05 8.69 -4.90
C GLU A 10 -4.01 7.62 -5.44
N ALA A 11 -5.24 7.63 -4.94
CA ALA A 11 -6.27 6.71 -5.35
C ALA A 11 -7.00 7.21 -6.60
N ILE A 12 -7.48 6.28 -7.42
CA ILE A 12 -8.30 6.60 -8.61
C ILE A 12 -9.61 7.31 -8.25
N THR A 13 -10.02 7.27 -6.98
CA THR A 13 -11.13 8.03 -6.41
C THR A 13 -10.84 9.54 -6.31
N GLY A 14 -9.62 9.97 -6.64
CA GLY A 14 -9.14 11.35 -6.52
C GLY A 14 -8.69 11.72 -5.10
N LYS A 15 -8.74 10.79 -4.15
CA LYS A 15 -8.19 10.99 -2.79
C LYS A 15 -6.71 10.66 -2.76
N SER A 16 -5.97 11.39 -1.93
CA SER A 16 -4.57 11.08 -1.69
C SER A 16 -4.22 11.21 -0.22
N THR A 17 -3.27 10.40 0.24
CA THR A 17 -2.75 10.45 1.60
C THR A 17 -1.23 10.32 1.59
N GLU A 18 -0.56 11.01 2.50
CA GLU A 18 0.90 10.95 2.65
C GLU A 18 1.27 10.19 3.92
N ARG A 19 2.27 9.32 3.82
CA ARG A 19 2.75 8.49 4.93
C ARG A 19 4.27 8.37 4.89
N VAL A 20 4.86 7.98 6.00
CA VAL A 20 6.28 7.63 6.08
C VAL A 20 6.37 6.12 6.21
N ALA A 21 7.11 5.49 5.31
CA ALA A 21 7.33 4.05 5.32
C ALA A 21 8.83 3.74 5.47
N LEU A 22 9.13 2.57 6.00
CA LEU A 22 10.49 2.02 6.02
C LEU A 22 10.63 1.10 4.83
N LEU A 23 11.48 1.49 3.87
CA LEU A 23 11.79 0.64 2.73
C LEU A 23 12.87 -0.36 3.16
N ASN A 24 12.52 -1.65 3.11
CA ASN A 24 13.47 -2.76 3.27
C ASN A 24 13.75 -3.34 1.88
N SER A 25 15.03 -3.42 1.49
CA SER A 25 15.48 -3.85 0.15
C SER A 25 15.44 -5.36 -0.07
N GLY A 26 14.47 -6.07 0.52
CA GLY A 26 14.53 -7.53 0.68
C GLY A 26 13.69 -8.36 -0.29
N ALA A 27 12.66 -7.78 -0.92
CA ALA A 27 11.72 -8.54 -1.74
C ALA A 27 11.41 -7.82 -3.05
N GLU A 28 11.88 -8.38 -4.16
CA GLU A 28 11.43 -8.02 -5.50
C GLU A 28 10.19 -8.86 -5.82
N SER A 29 9.04 -8.20 -5.96
CA SER A 29 7.82 -8.85 -6.43
C SER A 29 7.64 -8.56 -7.93
N PRO A 30 7.33 -9.57 -8.77
CA PRO A 30 7.06 -9.36 -10.19
C PRO A 30 5.85 -8.43 -10.41
N GLU A 31 4.90 -8.43 -9.46
CA GLU A 31 3.81 -7.47 -9.41
C GLU A 31 3.93 -6.64 -8.12
N PRO A 32 4.25 -5.34 -8.20
CA PRO A 32 4.37 -4.50 -7.03
C PRO A 32 2.99 -4.33 -6.39
N SER A 33 2.86 -4.78 -5.14
CA SER A 33 1.66 -4.65 -4.34
C SER A 33 1.97 -3.85 -3.07
N ILE A 34 0.92 -3.22 -2.51
CA ILE A 34 1.00 -2.52 -1.24
C ILE A 34 -0.14 -3.01 -0.36
N VAL A 35 0.20 -3.44 0.85
CA VAL A 35 -0.79 -3.79 1.87
C VAL A 35 -1.08 -2.53 2.66
N LEU A 36 -2.36 -2.18 2.76
CA LEU A 36 -2.85 -1.01 3.48
C LEU A 36 -3.75 -1.46 4.60
N SER A 37 -3.72 -0.76 5.73
CA SER A 37 -4.70 -0.97 6.79
C SER A 37 -6.09 -0.49 6.33
N THR A 38 -7.13 -1.00 6.99
CA THR A 38 -8.51 -0.63 6.68
C THR A 38 -8.73 0.87 6.79
N GLU A 39 -8.12 1.56 7.78
CA GLU A 39 -8.30 2.99 7.96
C GLU A 39 -7.75 3.78 6.75
N ILE A 40 -6.57 3.39 6.23
CA ILE A 40 -5.97 4.03 5.06
C ILE A 40 -6.83 3.76 3.81
N ALA A 41 -7.35 2.55 3.68
CA ALA A 41 -8.23 2.19 2.56
C ALA A 41 -9.53 3.02 2.57
N GLU A 42 -10.10 3.30 3.74
CA GLU A 42 -11.28 4.15 3.91
C GLU A 42 -11.00 5.63 3.62
N GLU A 43 -9.86 6.18 4.10
CA GLU A 43 -9.41 7.54 3.76
C GLU A 43 -9.31 7.75 2.24
N LEU A 44 -8.84 6.71 1.54
CA LEU A 44 -8.69 6.69 0.09
C LEU A 44 -9.99 6.30 -0.64
N LYS A 45 -11.07 6.04 0.09
CA LYS A 45 -12.38 5.60 -0.45
C LYS A 45 -12.30 4.34 -1.32
N LEU A 46 -11.33 3.46 -1.07
CA LEU A 46 -11.16 2.24 -1.87
C LEU A 46 -12.33 1.28 -1.69
N ASN A 47 -13.00 1.32 -0.54
CA ASN A 47 -14.22 0.56 -0.27
C ASN A 47 -15.40 0.88 -1.21
N GLU A 48 -15.39 2.03 -1.90
CA GLU A 48 -16.38 2.39 -2.92
C GLU A 48 -16.09 1.70 -4.27
N LEU A 49 -14.91 1.11 -4.44
CA LEU A 49 -14.50 0.40 -5.65
C LEU A 49 -14.86 -1.09 -5.58
N LYS A 50 -15.01 -1.70 -6.75
CA LYS A 50 -15.14 -3.15 -6.85
C LYS A 50 -13.79 -3.80 -6.53
N ALA A 51 -13.75 -4.61 -5.48
CA ALA A 51 -12.60 -5.44 -5.11
C ALA A 51 -12.82 -6.91 -5.48
N GLU A 52 -11.73 -7.61 -5.75
CA GLU A 52 -11.67 -9.07 -5.71
C GLU A 52 -11.35 -9.50 -4.29
N THR A 53 -11.96 -10.58 -3.81
CA THR A 53 -11.57 -11.19 -2.53
C THR A 53 -10.45 -12.20 -2.80
N THR A 54 -9.34 -12.07 -2.07
CA THR A 54 -8.23 -13.02 -2.12
C THR A 54 -7.76 -13.35 -0.70
N TYR A 55 -6.85 -14.31 -0.56
CA TYR A 55 -6.30 -14.70 0.73
C TYR A 55 -4.81 -14.32 0.77
N SER A 56 -4.41 -13.61 1.81
CA SER A 56 -3.01 -13.34 2.10
C SER A 56 -2.53 -14.35 3.13
N GLU A 57 -1.44 -15.05 2.82
CA GLU A 57 -0.77 -15.92 3.78
C GLU A 57 0.04 -15.04 4.74
N GLU A 58 -0.39 -14.99 6.00
CA GLU A 58 0.39 -14.44 7.09
C GLU A 58 1.09 -15.59 7.86
N ALA A 59 2.09 -15.26 8.68
CA ALA A 59 3.02 -16.22 9.30
C ALA A 59 2.38 -17.45 10.00
N THR A 60 1.10 -17.38 10.35
CA THR A 60 0.38 -18.45 11.03
C THR A 60 -1.07 -18.65 10.54
N THR A 61 -1.56 -17.86 9.57
CA THR A 61 -2.96 -17.96 9.12
C THR A 61 -3.18 -17.38 7.73
N TYR A 62 -4.27 -17.78 7.09
CA TYR A 62 -4.74 -17.14 5.86
C TYR A 62 -5.79 -16.10 6.23
N VAL A 63 -5.54 -14.85 5.87
CA VAL A 63 -6.47 -13.75 6.10
C VAL A 63 -7.16 -13.40 4.79
N GLU A 64 -8.49 -13.26 4.84
CA GLU A 64 -9.26 -12.74 3.70
C GLU A 64 -8.95 -11.25 3.52
N VAL A 65 -8.49 -10.88 2.32
CA VAL A 65 -8.13 -9.50 1.97
C VAL A 65 -8.85 -9.06 0.70
N LYS A 66 -9.14 -7.76 0.62
CA LYS A 66 -9.72 -7.12 -0.57
C LYS A 66 -8.59 -6.66 -1.50
N LEU A 67 -8.54 -7.22 -2.70
CA LEU A 67 -7.60 -6.86 -3.75
C LEU A 67 -8.20 -5.80 -4.68
N TYR A 68 -7.53 -4.65 -4.75
CA TYR A 68 -7.88 -3.55 -5.66
C TYR A 68 -6.82 -3.38 -6.74
N LYS A 69 -7.10 -3.85 -7.96
CA LYS A 69 -6.15 -3.76 -9.08
C LYS A 69 -6.10 -2.34 -9.64
N LYS A 70 -4.88 -1.81 -9.83
CA LYS A 70 -4.61 -0.48 -10.43
C LYS A 70 -5.34 0.68 -9.73
N ALA A 71 -5.65 0.53 -8.44
CA ALA A 71 -6.44 1.51 -7.70
C ALA A 71 -5.60 2.65 -7.10
N ILE A 72 -4.28 2.46 -6.98
CA ILE A 72 -3.35 3.41 -6.36
C ILE A 72 -2.17 3.70 -7.29
N LYS A 73 -1.80 4.98 -7.37
CA LYS A 73 -0.52 5.45 -7.88
C LYS A 73 0.38 5.83 -6.69
N VAL A 74 1.61 5.33 -6.68
CA VAL A 74 2.57 5.56 -5.60
C VAL A 74 3.63 6.55 -6.05
N HIS A 75 3.82 7.60 -5.27
CA HIS A 75 4.93 8.53 -5.37
C HIS A 75 5.79 8.40 -4.12
N TYR A 76 7.12 8.44 -4.24
CA TYR A 76 8.01 8.32 -3.08
C TYR A 76 9.20 9.27 -3.15
N TRP A 77 9.67 9.68 -1.97
CA TRP A 77 10.84 10.53 -1.80
C TRP A 77 11.71 9.96 -0.68
N ILE A 78 13.01 9.80 -0.95
CA ILE A 78 13.99 9.41 0.05
C ILE A 78 14.16 10.57 1.03
N MET A 79 14.01 10.29 2.33
CA MET A 79 14.31 11.28 3.37
C MET A 79 15.77 11.09 3.77
N GLU A 80 16.67 11.94 3.25
CA GLU A 80 18.05 11.98 3.72
C GLU A 80 18.10 12.41 5.19
N LYS A 81 18.96 11.75 5.98
CA LYS A 81 19.30 12.21 7.33
C LYS A 81 20.16 13.46 7.17
N SER A 82 19.63 14.63 7.56
CA SER A 82 20.46 15.78 7.93
C SER A 82 21.31 15.46 9.15
#